data_AF-A0A7K3YIJ8-F1
#
_entry.id   AF-A0A7K3YIJ8-F1
#
_cell.length_a   1.000
_cell.length_b   1.000
_cell.length_c   1.000
_cell.angle_alpha   90.00
_cell.angle_beta   90.00
_cell.angle_gamma   90.00
#
_symmetry.space_group_name_H-M   'P 1'
#
loop_
_entity.id
_entity.type
_entity.pdbx_description
1 polymer ?
#
loop_
_entity_poly.entity_id
_entity_poly.type
_entity_poly.pdbx_seq_one_letter_code
_entity_poly.pdbx_strand_id
1 'polypeptide(L)' 'MRWYQDPSGSLHIAIHATRRETMPALFDRVHLTITLRADLDDELIARIIDQTIKWFCPIAAMFAEVGEVTAEHRVVRR' A
#
# COMPACT_ATOMS: atom_id res chain seq x y z
N MET A 1 -8.81 -1.40 19.00
CA MET A 1 -8.56 -0.25 18.10
C MET A 1 -9.49 -0.42 16.90
N ARG A 2 -10.55 0.40 16.77
CA ARG A 2 -11.54 0.30 15.67
C ARG A 2 -11.23 1.41 14.66
N TRP A 3 -10.87 1.02 13.44
CA TRP A 3 -10.69 1.92 12.31
C TRP A 3 -12.05 2.37 11.77
N TYR A 4 -12.11 3.54 11.13
CA TYR A 4 -13.28 4.01 10.41
C TYR A 4 -13.70 2.97 9.36
N GLN A 5 -14.92 2.46 9.48
CA GLN A 5 -15.51 1.51 8.54
C GLN A 5 -16.48 2.30 7.67
N ASP A 6 -16.06 2.61 6.46
CA ASP A 6 -16.96 3.17 5.45
C ASP A 6 -17.98 2.07 5.05
N PRO A 7 -19.31 2.35 5.11
CA PRO A 7 -20.34 1.39 4.74
C PRO A 7 -20.36 1.01 3.24
N SER A 8 -19.67 1.77 2.37
CA SER A 8 -19.60 1.60 0.92
C SER A 8 -18.42 0.73 0.45
N GLY A 9 -17.44 0.46 1.30
CA GLY A 9 -16.25 -0.35 0.99
C GLY A 9 -15.18 -0.20 2.07
N SER A 10 -14.13 -1.02 2.06
CA SER A 10 -13.02 -0.86 3.02
C SER A 10 -11.67 -0.97 2.34
N LEU A 11 -10.79 0.00 2.59
CA LEU A 11 -9.39 -0.04 2.19
C LEU A 11 -8.52 -0.40 3.40
N HIS A 12 -7.73 -1.45 3.26
CA HIS A 12 -6.71 -1.82 4.24
C HIS A 12 -5.33 -1.79 3.57
N ILE A 13 -4.36 -1.16 4.22
CA ILE A 13 -2.98 -1.11 3.78
C ILE A 13 -2.12 -1.66 4.91
N ALA A 14 -1.46 -2.79 4.66
CA ALA A 14 -0.46 -3.36 5.54
C ALA A 14 0.93 -2.96 5.05
N ILE A 15 1.81 -2.59 5.98
CA ILE A 15 3.18 -2.16 5.69
C ILE A 15 4.12 -3.17 6.36
N HIS A 16 4.93 -3.85 5.56
CA HIS A 16 6.01 -4.69 6.04
C HIS A 16 7.35 -4.05 5.66
N ALA A 17 8.14 -3.67 6.65
CA ALA A 17 9.42 -3.02 6.43
C ALA A 17 10.56 -3.76 7.13
N THR A 18 11.66 -3.92 6.42
CA THR A 18 12.93 -4.37 6.97
C THR A 18 13.84 -3.17 7.18
N ARG A 19 14.59 -3.17 8.27
CA ARG A 19 15.48 -2.08 8.66
C ARG A 19 16.91 -2.56 8.61
N ARG A 20 17.84 -1.71 8.17
CA ARG A 20 19.27 -1.99 8.28
C ARG A 20 19.68 -2.04 9.75
N GLU A 21 20.56 -2.96 10.11
CA GLU A 21 21.09 -3.08 11.47
C GLU A 21 22.13 -2.00 11.78
N THR A 22 22.81 -1.47 10.76
CA THR A 22 23.85 -0.45 10.88
C THR A 22 23.28 0.97 10.84
N MET A 23 23.89 1.89 11.58
CA MET A 23 23.50 3.30 11.59
C MET A 23 23.88 4.04 10.28
N PRO A 24 23.05 4.97 9.76
CA PRO A 24 21.68 5.23 10.22
C PRO A 24 20.79 4.06 9.83
N ALA A 25 20.07 3.51 10.82
CA ALA A 25 19.25 2.33 10.63
C ALA A 25 17.93 2.76 9.96
N LEU A 26 18.01 2.99 8.65
CA LEU A 26 16.93 3.31 7.75
C LEU A 26 16.24 2.02 7.27
N PHE A 27 15.10 2.18 6.60
CA PHE A 27 14.46 1.06 5.93
C PHE A 27 15.32 0.58 4.77
N ASP A 28 15.49 -0.73 4.66
CA ASP A 28 16.17 -1.35 3.52
C ASP A 28 15.17 -1.70 2.43
N ARG A 29 14.05 -2.32 2.84
CA ARG A 29 12.94 -2.68 1.96
C ARG A 29 11.60 -2.47 2.66
N VAL A 30 10.66 -1.86 1.95
CA VAL A 30 9.28 -1.64 2.36
C VAL A 30 8.36 -2.32 1.35
N HIS A 31 7.45 -3.16 1.84
CA HIS A 31 6.42 -3.80 1.04
C HIS A 31 5.03 -3.38 1.51
N LEU A 32 4.21 -2.89 0.58
CA LEU A 32 2.84 -2.45 0.82
C LEU A 32 1.87 -3.51 0.29
N THR A 33 1.05 -4.07 1.17
CA THR A 33 -0.06 -4.97 0.78
C THR A 33 -1.37 -4.23 0.90
N ILE A 34 -2.03 -3.99 -0.24
CA ILE A 34 -3.28 -3.22 -0.31
C ILE A 34 -4.46 -4.16 -0.54
N THR A 35 -5.44 -4.12 0.35
CA THR A 35 -6.70 -4.88 0.20
C THR A 35 -7.86 -3.91 0.09
N LEU A 36 -8.57 -3.96 -1.04
CA LEU A 36 -9.81 -3.20 -1.25
C LEU A 36 -11.00 -4.16 -1.21
N ARG A 37 -12.00 -3.84 -0.37
CA ARG A 37 -13.33 -4.46 -0.42
C ARG A 37 -14.29 -3.52 -1.14
N ALA A 38 -14.70 -3.88 -2.34
CA ALA A 38 -15.61 -3.10 -3.16
C ALA A 38 -16.32 -4.01 -4.17
N ASP A 39 -17.49 -3.58 -4.65
CA ASP A 39 -18.20 -4.20 -5.78
C ASP A 39 -17.98 -3.33 -7.03
N LEU A 40 -16.80 -3.46 -7.59
CA LEU A 40 -16.30 -2.66 -8.72
C LEU A 40 -15.49 -3.57 -9.63
N ASP A 41 -15.29 -3.15 -10.87
CA ASP A 41 -14.47 -3.90 -11.83
C ASP A 41 -13.01 -4.03 -11.35
N ASP A 42 -12.53 -5.27 -11.33
CA ASP A 42 -11.21 -5.62 -10.80
C ASP A 42 -10.09 -4.97 -11.64
N GLU A 43 -10.26 -4.89 -12.97
CA GLU A 43 -9.26 -4.31 -13.87
C GLU A 43 -9.15 -2.79 -13.70
N LEU A 44 -10.30 -2.11 -13.61
CA LEU A 44 -10.34 -0.68 -13.32
C LEU A 44 -9.68 -0.35 -11.98
N ILE A 45 -10.01 -1.10 -10.91
CA ILE A 45 -9.41 -0.89 -9.59
C ILE A 45 -7.90 -1.14 -9.64
N ALA A 46 -7.47 -2.23 -10.26
CA ALA A 46 -6.05 -2.57 -10.35
C ALA A 46 -5.24 -1.44 -10.97
N ARG A 47 -5.76 -0.83 -12.05
CA ARG A 47 -5.16 0.33 -12.71
C ARG A 47 -5.10 1.56 -11.81
N ILE A 48 -6.19 1.87 -11.09
CA ILE A 48 -6.24 3.03 -10.17
C ILE A 48 -5.23 2.85 -9.02
N ILE A 49 -5.16 1.65 -8.45
CA ILE A 49 -4.23 1.34 -7.36
C ILE A 49 -2.78 1.44 -7.86
N ASP A 50 -2.47 0.85 -9.01
CA ASP A 50 -1.12 0.91 -9.61
C ASP A 50 -0.69 2.36 -9.87
N GLN A 51 -1.57 3.17 -10.49
CA GLN A 51 -1.31 4.58 -10.73
C GLN A 51 -1.13 5.36 -9.42
N THR A 52 -1.94 5.07 -8.42
CA THR A 52 -1.89 5.73 -7.12
C THR A 52 -0.58 5.45 -6.42
N ILE A 53 -0.15 4.19 -6.33
CA ILE A 53 1.12 3.85 -5.69
C ILE A 53 2.29 4.48 -6.43
N LYS A 54 2.28 4.40 -7.76
CA LYS A 54 3.42 4.81 -8.58
C LYS A 54 3.59 6.33 -8.65
N TRP A 55 2.49 7.10 -8.70
CA TRP A 55 2.54 8.52 -9.02
C TRP A 55 1.96 9.43 -7.94
N PHE A 56 1.01 8.93 -7.14
CA PHE A 56 0.20 9.78 -6.27
C PHE A 56 0.36 9.47 -4.78
N CYS A 57 1.06 8.40 -4.40
CA CYS A 57 1.22 8.00 -3.01
C CYS A 57 2.44 8.69 -2.40
N PRO A 58 2.26 9.79 -1.63
CA PRO A 58 3.39 10.49 -1.04
C PRO A 58 4.18 9.61 -0.05
N ILE A 59 3.51 8.66 0.62
CA ILE A 59 4.15 7.71 1.53
C ILE A 59 5.10 6.77 0.77
N ALA A 60 4.69 6.26 -0.39
CA ALA A 60 5.54 5.43 -1.23
C ALA A 60 6.75 6.23 -1.75
N ALA A 61 6.53 7.48 -2.16
CA ALA A 61 7.60 8.38 -2.59
C ALA A 61 8.63 8.63 -1.48
N MET A 62 8.18 8.91 -0.25
CA MET A 62 9.06 9.10 0.90
C MET A 62 9.89 7.85 1.23
N PHE A 63 9.30 6.65 1.16
CA PHE A 63 10.04 5.42 1.42
C PHE A 63 11.06 5.08 0.32
N ALA A 64 10.77 5.47 -0.93
CA ALA A 64 11.67 5.25 -2.05
C ALA A 64 13.00 6.04 -1.94
N GLU A 65 13.04 7.10 -1.12
CA GLU A 65 14.27 7.84 -0.86
C GLU A 65 15.27 7.06 0.02
N VAL A 66 14.78 6.09 0.81
CA VAL A 66 15.59 5.43 1.85
C VAL A 66 15.78 3.94 1.62
N GLY A 67 14.93 3.29 0.82
CA GLY A 67 15.02 1.85 0.54
C GLY A 67 14.19 1.42 -0.66
N GLU A 68 14.21 0.11 -0.96
CA GLU A 68 13.41 -0.47 -2.02
C GLU A 68 11.92 -0.47 -1.61
N VAL A 69 11.05 0.09 -2.45
CA VAL A 69 9.60 0.07 -2.23
C VAL A 69 8.93 -0.84 -3.24
N THR A 70 8.18 -1.80 -2.74
CA THR A 70 7.35 -2.70 -3.56
C THR A 70 5.91 -2.66 -3.06
N ALA A 71 4.97 -2.98 -3.95
CA ALA A 71 3.58 -3.06 -3.55
C ALA A 71 2.85 -4.16 -4.30
N GLU A 72 1.85 -4.73 -3.63
CA GLU A 72 0.87 -5.63 -4.22
C GLU A 72 -0.54 -5.16 -3.82
N HIS A 73 -1.52 -5.54 -4.62
CA HIS A 73 -2.90 -5.23 -4.32
C HIS A 73 -3.83 -6.40 -4.60
N ARG A 74 -4.92 -6.45 -3.85
CA ARG A 74 -6.00 -7.42 -4.02
C ARG A 74 -7.35 -6.75 -3.83
N VAL A 75 -8.27 -7.07 -4.74
CA VAL A 75 -9.68 -6.73 -4.62
C VAL A 75 -10.44 -7.93 -4.06
N VAL A 76 -11.31 -7.68 -3.09
CA VAL A 76 -12.20 -8.70 -2.50
C VAL A 76 -13.62 -8.22 -2.74
N ARG A 77 -14.37 -8.96 -3.56
CA ARG A 77 -15.80 -8.69 -3.78
C ARG A 77 -16.59 -8.89 -2.49
N ARG A 78 -17.63 -8.08 -2.31
CA ARG A 78 -18.54 -8.14 -1.16
C ARG A 78 -19.63 -9.18 -1.37
#